data_AF-A0A447U8Q9-F1
#
_entry.id   AF-A0A447U8Q9-F1
#
_cell.length_a   1.000
_cell.length_b   1.000
_cell.length_c   1.000
_cell.angle_alpha   90.00
_cell.angle_beta   90.00
_cell.angle_gamma   90.00
#
_symmetry.space_group_name_H-M   'P 1'
#
loop_
_entity.id
_entity.type
_entity.pdbx_description
1 polymer ?
#
loop_
_entity_poly.entity_id
_entity_poly.type
_entity_poly.pdbx_seq_one_letter_code
_entity_poly.pdbx_strand_id
1 'polypeptide(L)' 'MKKAFLIPPFRKENNYGLSITFRDSKARDEAIAYLTPRHRDLVISSQGGNQLRAVMTDARLSEAREYAVQQNINILA' A
#
# COMPACT_ATOMS: atom_id res chain seq x y z
N MET A 1 18.23 -13.14 20.01
CA MET A 1 17.04 -13.78 19.41
C MET A 1 16.53 -12.90 18.28
N LYS A 2 16.61 -13.34 17.02
CA LYS A 2 16.12 -12.59 15.85
C LYS A 2 14.64 -12.94 15.64
N LYS A 3 13.74 -11.96 15.78
CA LYS A 3 12.32 -12.15 15.44
C LYS A 3 12.23 -12.33 13.92
N ALA A 4 11.89 -13.53 13.46
CA ALA A 4 11.52 -13.77 12.07
C ALA A 4 10.18 -13.08 11.82
N PHE A 5 10.22 -11.90 11.20
CA PHE A 5 9.03 -11.26 10.65
C PHE A 5 8.71 -11.99 9.36
N LEU A 6 7.73 -12.90 9.40
CA LEU A 6 7.18 -13.52 8.20
C LEU A 6 6.64 -12.40 7.31
N ILE A 7 7.28 -12.21 6.15
CA ILE A 7 6.84 -11.22 5.17
C ILE A 7 5.48 -11.70 4.62
N PRO A 8 4.39 -10.94 4.79
CA PRO A 8 3.09 -11.33 4.26
C PRO A 8 3.14 -11.39 2.72
N PRO A 9 2.33 -12.25 2.09
CA PRO A 9 2.23 -12.27 0.64
C PRO A 9 1.64 -10.94 0.16
N PHE A 10 2.33 -10.33 -0.82
CA PHE A 10 1.96 -9.07 -1.45
C PHE A 10 1.37 -9.34 -2.84
N ARG A 11 0.26 -8.68 -3.17
CA ARG A 11 -0.34 -8.72 -4.51
C ARG A 11 -0.49 -7.29 -5.04
N LYS A 12 -0.02 -7.04 -6.27
CA LYS A 12 -0.28 -5.79 -6.99
C LYS A 12 -1.78 -5.73 -7.33
N GLU A 13 -2.41 -4.61 -7.02
CA GLU A 13 -3.76 -4.28 -7.43
C GLU A 13 -3.74 -3.14 -8.45
N ASN A 14 -4.85 -3.01 -9.20
CA ASN A 14 -5.06 -1.89 -10.13
C ASN A 14 -4.92 -0.54 -9.41
N ASN A 15 -4.51 0.48 -10.17
CA ASN A 15 -4.34 1.86 -9.67
C ASN A 15 -3.22 1.99 -8.64
N TYR A 16 -2.09 1.32 -8.87
CA TYR A 16 -0.92 1.31 -7.97
C TYR A 16 -1.26 0.82 -6.55
N GLY A 17 -2.27 -0.04 -6.46
CA GLY A 17 -2.68 -0.64 -5.20
C GLY A 17 -1.76 -1.79 -4.80
N LEU A 18 -1.63 -1.98 -3.50
CA LEU A 18 -1.01 -3.14 -2.89
C LEU A 18 -2.03 -3.79 -1.96
N SER A 19 -2.25 -5.09 -2.14
CA SER A 19 -2.98 -5.92 -1.18
C SER A 19 -2.00 -6.74 -0.36
N ILE A 20 -2.11 -6.62 0.97
CA ILE A 20 -1.28 -7.29 1.96
C ILE A 20 -2.18 -8.23 2.76
N THR A 21 -1.84 -9.51 2.84
CA THR A 21 -2.59 -10.47 3.68
C THR A 21 -1.89 -10.68 5.01
N PHE A 22 -2.56 -10.34 6.11
CA PHE A 22 -2.06 -10.55 7.47
C PHE A 22 -2.49 -11.91 8.02
N ARG A 23 -1.82 -12.32 9.12
CA ARG A 23 -2.15 -13.55 9.85
C ARG A 23 -3.59 -13.53 10.38
N ASP A 24 -4.00 -12.41 10.96
CA ASP A 24 -5.30 -12.18 11.58
C ASP A 24 -5.72 -10.72 11.46
N SER A 25 -6.98 -10.43 11.77
CA SER A 25 -7.55 -9.08 11.70
C SER A 25 -6.90 -8.10 12.69
N LYS A 26 -6.43 -8.59 13.84
CA LYS A 26 -5.78 -7.76 14.85
C LYS A 26 -4.44 -7.23 14.35
N ALA A 27 -3.61 -8.10 13.76
CA ALA A 27 -2.34 -7.73 13.17
C ALA A 27 -2.52 -6.76 11.99
N ARG A 28 -3.60 -6.94 11.20
CA ARG A 28 -4.00 -5.98 10.16
C ARG A 28 -4.31 -4.62 10.76
N ASP A 29 -5.14 -4.56 11.80
CA ASP A 29 -5.60 -3.30 12.39
C ASP A 29 -4.46 -2.52 13.07
N GLU A 30 -3.55 -3.24 13.74
CA GLU A 30 -2.32 -2.67 14.27
C GLU A 30 -1.44 -2.07 13.16
N ALA A 31 -1.34 -2.76 12.02
CA ALA A 31 -0.62 -2.25 10.86
C ALA A 31 -1.31 -1.01 10.25
N ILE A 32 -2.63 -0.97 10.13
CA ILE A 32 -3.37 0.20 9.65
C ILE A 32 -3.10 1.40 10.56
N ALA A 33 -3.26 1.23 11.88
CA ALA A 33 -3.04 2.29 12.87
C ALA A 33 -1.59 2.80 12.85
N TYR A 34 -0.61 1.91 12.64
CA TYR A 34 0.79 2.28 12.57
C TYR A 34 1.15 3.02 11.27
N LEU A 35 0.66 2.54 10.13
CA LEU A 35 1.07 3.02 8.79
C LEU A 35 0.33 4.30 8.37
N THR A 36 -0.97 4.42 8.69
CA THR A 36 -1.81 5.56 8.27
C THR A 36 -1.20 6.93 8.61
N PRO A 37 -0.73 7.21 9.83
CA PRO A 37 -0.14 8.53 10.13
C PRO A 37 1.22 8.77 9.48
N ARG A 38 1.93 7.70 9.08
CA ARG A 38 3.29 7.74 8.53
C ARG A 38 3.33 7.82 7.01
N HIS A 39 2.29 7.32 6.35
CA HIS A 39 2.16 7.27 4.91
C HIS A 39 0.91 8.01 4.45
N ARG A 40 0.93 9.34 4.60
CA ARG A 40 -0.19 10.21 4.17
C ARG A 40 -0.38 10.27 2.65
N ASP A 41 0.63 9.84 1.92
CA ASP A 41 0.64 9.62 0.49
C ASP A 41 -0.18 8.40 0.06
N LEU A 42 -0.55 7.51 1.00
CA LEU A 42 -1.31 6.30 0.76
C LEU A 42 -2.68 6.35 1.45
N VAL A 43 -3.71 5.91 0.75
CA VAL A 43 -5.00 5.52 1.32
C VAL A 43 -4.91 4.07 1.76
N ILE A 44 -4.86 3.85 3.07
CA ILE A 44 -4.74 2.53 3.69
C ILE A 44 -6.10 2.14 4.28
N SER A 45 -6.60 0.96 3.92
CA SER A 45 -7.92 0.48 4.34
C SER A 45 -7.94 -1.04 4.51
N SER A 46 -8.90 -1.56 5.28
CA SER A 46 -9.13 -3.01 5.34
C SER A 46 -9.86 -3.48 4.09
N GLN A 47 -9.39 -4.58 3.51
CA GLN A 47 -10.09 -5.38 2.51
C GLN A 47 -10.50 -6.68 3.23
N GLY A 48 -11.71 -7.19 3.02
CA GLY A 48 -12.35 -8.20 3.89
C GLY A 48 -11.47 -9.29 4.51
N GLY A 49 -11.83 -9.77 5.70
CA GLY A 49 -11.05 -10.77 6.43
C GLY A 49 -9.76 -10.18 7.01
N ASN A 50 -8.60 -10.72 6.64
CA ASN A 50 -7.29 -10.31 7.18
C ASN A 50 -6.47 -9.48 6.19
N GLN A 51 -7.12 -8.88 5.18
CA GLN A 51 -6.42 -8.15 4.11
C GLN A 51 -6.41 -6.64 4.34
N LEU A 52 -5.35 -6.00 3.87
CA LEU A 52 -5.17 -4.56 3.85
C LEU A 52 -4.93 -4.15 2.41
N ARG A 53 -5.61 -3.09 1.99
CA ARG A 53 -5.40 -2.45 0.70
C ARG A 53 -4.78 -1.08 0.92
N ALA A 54 -3.65 -0.84 0.29
CA ALA A 54 -2.97 0.46 0.27
C ALA A 54 -2.94 0.96 -1.17
N VAL A 55 -3.44 2.16 -1.42
CA VAL A 55 -3.49 2.78 -2.76
C VAL A 55 -2.86 4.16 -2.67
N MET A 56 -2.11 4.60 -3.69
CA MET A 56 -1.60 5.97 -3.72
C MET A 56 -2.75 6.99 -3.75
N THR A 57 -2.58 8.09 -3.04
CA THR A 57 -3.51 9.23 -3.09
C THR A 57 -3.51 9.87 -4.49
N ASP A 58 -4.63 10.47 -4.88
CA ASP A 58 -4.76 11.12 -6.19
C ASP A 58 -3.72 12.21 -6.42
N ALA A 59 -3.39 12.98 -5.36
CA ALA A 59 -2.36 14.02 -5.42
C ALA A 59 -0.98 13.45 -5.76
N ARG A 60 -0.62 12.33 -5.14
CA ARG A 60 0.67 11.65 -5.40
C ARG A 60 0.69 10.93 -6.73
N LEU A 61 -0.45 10.42 -7.18
CA LEU A 61 -0.59 9.85 -8.51
C LEU A 61 -0.44 10.91 -9.61
N SER A 62 -0.97 12.12 -9.39
CA SER A 62 -0.79 13.25 -10.30
C SER A 62 0.67 13.68 -10.39
N GLU A 63 1.33 13.86 -9.24
CA GLU A 63 2.76 14.19 -9.17
C GLU A 63 3.62 13.13 -9.89
N ALA A 64 3.39 11.85 -9.62
CA ALA A 64 4.11 10.76 -10.28
C ALA A 64 3.91 10.76 -11.81
N ARG A 65 2.70 11.05 -12.28
CA ARG A 65 2.39 11.19 -13.72
C ARG A 65 3.11 12.37 -14.34
N GLU A 66 3.11 13.54 -13.70
CA GLU A 66 3.82 14.72 -14.18
C GLU A 66 5.33 14.47 -14.30
N TYR A 67 5.95 13.87 -13.28
CA TYR A 67 7.35 13.47 -13.35
C TYR A 67 7.63 12.48 -14.47
N ALA A 68 6.77 11.49 -14.67
CA ALA A 68 6.97 10.49 -15.71
C ALA A 68 6.84 11.10 -17.12
N VAL A 69 5.95 12.07 -17.34
CA VAL A 69 5.86 12.84 -18.60
C VAL A 69 7.15 13.61 -18.85
N GLN A 70 7.68 14.31 -17.85
CA GLN A 70 8.94 15.06 -17.99
C GLN A 70 10.15 14.16 -18.30
N GLN A 71 10.12 12.91 -17.81
CA GLN A 71 11.20 11.94 -17.99
C GLN A 71 10.98 11.01 -19.18
N ASN A 72 9.89 11.15 -19.95
CA ASN A 72 9.47 10.22 -21.00
C ASN A 72 9.37 8.75 -20.50
N ILE A 73 8.96 8.55 -19.25
CA ILE A 73 8.77 7.23 -18.64
C ILE A 73 7.29 6.85 -18.74
N ASN A 74 7.01 5.62 -19.17
CA ASN A 74 5.64 5.10 -19.23
C ASN A 74 5.25 4.51 -17.88
N ILE A 75 4.14 4.94 -17.26
CA ILE A 75 3.68 4.37 -15.99
C ILE A 75 2.61 3.29 -16.24
N LEU A 76 2.86 2.07 -15.77
CA LEU A 76 1.92 0.94 -15.87
C LEU A 76 0.97 0.91 -14.65
N ALA A 77 -0.27 1.38 -14.86
CA ALA A 77 -1.36 1.43 -13.87
C ALA A 77 -2.12 0.10 -13.71
#